data_AF-A0A5C6B4T3-F1
#
_entry.id   AF-A0A5C6B4T3-F1
#
_cell.length_a   1.000
_cell.length_b   1.000
_cell.length_c   1.000
_cell.angle_alpha   90.00
_cell.angle_beta   90.00
_cell.angle_gamma   90.00
#
_symmetry.space_group_name_H-M   'P 1'
#
loop_
_entity.id
_entity.type
_entity.pdbx_description
1 polymer ?
#
loop_
_entity_poly.entity_id
_entity_poly.type
_entity_poly.pdbx_seq_one_letter_code
_entity_poly.pdbx_strand_id
1 'polypeptide(L)'
;MNSLVDESITAVANEVQHQLNKLFATTGTPEAESTLDQAGLKDGAMIVRDYVDHGEQGIAFEHLIYMITEPNIEITAQAYRQLVEAGMILGFSPATWAKVRYNLSG
;
A
#
# COMPACT_ATOMS: atom_id res chain seq x y z
N MET A 1 -3.04 21.04 0.28
CA MET A 1 -1.84 20.40 -0.29
C MET A 1 -0.89 20.11 0.85
N ASN A 2 -0.79 18.85 1.25
CA ASN A 2 0.24 18.41 2.18
C ASN A 2 1.21 17.55 1.35
N SER A 3 1.98 18.20 0.46
CA SER A 3 2.68 17.54 -0.65
C SER A 3 3.59 16.39 -0.20
N LEU A 4 4.13 16.47 1.01
CA LEU A 4 4.97 15.43 1.60
C LEU A 4 4.21 14.13 1.91
N VAL A 5 2.94 14.22 2.32
CA VAL A 5 2.08 13.04 2.54
C VAL A 5 1.73 12.40 1.21
N ASP A 6 1.36 13.23 0.22
CA ASP A 6 1.00 12.78 -1.13
C ASP A 6 2.19 12.04 -1.77
N GLU A 7 3.40 12.62 -1.68
CA GLU A 7 4.65 12.00 -2.14
C GLU A 7 4.96 10.70 -1.41
N SER A 8 4.78 10.66 -0.08
CA SER A 8 5.05 9.47 0.74
C SER A 8 4.11 8.33 0.41
N ILE A 9 2.80 8.58 0.35
CA ILE A 9 1.78 7.59 0.00
C ILE A 9 2.05 7.05 -1.41
N THR A 10 2.32 7.93 -2.37
CA THR A 10 2.59 7.55 -3.76
C THR A 10 3.87 6.72 -3.88
N ALA A 11 4.94 7.09 -3.17
CA ALA A 11 6.20 6.35 -3.18
C ALA A 11 6.03 4.93 -2.63
N VAL A 12 5.35 4.79 -1.49
CA VAL A 12 5.08 3.48 -0.89
C VAL A 12 4.17 2.64 -1.79
N ALA A 13 3.13 3.24 -2.38
CA ALA A 13 2.25 2.54 -3.31
C ALA A 13 2.98 1.99 -4.53
N ASN A 14 3.94 2.74 -5.09
CA ASN A 14 4.77 2.28 -6.20
C ASN A 14 5.65 1.09 -5.80
N GLU A 15 6.24 1.11 -4.61
CA GLU A 15 7.01 -0.03 -4.10
C GLU A 15 6.13 -1.27 -3.90
N VAL A 16 4.98 -1.12 -3.24
CA VAL A 16 4.03 -2.21 -3.00
C VAL A 16 3.55 -2.80 -4.33
N GLN A 17 3.20 -1.96 -5.30
CA GLN A 17 2.79 -2.41 -6.63
C GLN A 17 3.91 -3.15 -7.36
N HIS A 18 5.16 -2.73 -7.23
CA HIS A 18 6.30 -3.44 -7.80
C HIS A 18 6.42 -4.86 -7.23
N GLN A 19 6.22 -5.03 -5.93
CA GLN A 19 6.25 -6.35 -5.29
C GLN A 19 5.02 -7.20 -5.66
N LEU A 20 3.84 -6.59 -5.73
CA LEU A 20 2.62 -7.24 -6.24
C LEU A 20 2.81 -7.74 -7.67
N ASN A 21 3.40 -6.94 -8.54
CA ASN A 21 3.66 -7.32 -9.93
C ASN A 21 4.58 -8.53 -10.02
N LYS A 22 5.61 -8.62 -9.16
CA LYS A 22 6.45 -9.82 -9.07
C LYS A 22 5.66 -11.03 -8.59
N LEU A 23 4.83 -10.85 -7.56
CA LEU A 23 3.99 -11.92 -7.02
C LEU A 23 2.99 -12.44 -8.08
N PHE A 24 2.35 -11.55 -8.82
CA PHE A 24 1.50 -11.91 -9.96
C PHE A 24 2.28 -12.68 -11.04
N ALA A 25 3.50 -12.24 -11.36
CA ALA A 25 4.34 -12.91 -12.35
C ALA A 25 4.77 -14.32 -11.92
N THR A 26 4.95 -14.57 -10.61
CA THR A 26 5.37 -15.89 -10.09
C THR A 26 4.20 -16.83 -9.82
N THR A 27 3.01 -16.31 -9.55
CA THR A 27 1.83 -17.12 -9.16
C THR A 27 1.04 -17.63 -10.38
N GLY A 28 1.23 -17.04 -11.56
CA GLY A 28 0.45 -17.39 -12.76
C GLY A 28 -0.97 -16.78 -12.69
N THR A 29 -1.98 -17.45 -13.29
CA THR A 29 -3.38 -17.02 -13.13
C THR A 29 -3.79 -17.24 -11.67
N PRO A 30 -4.13 -16.19 -10.90
CA PRO A 30 -4.64 -16.37 -9.55
C PRO A 30 -5.83 -17.32 -9.56
N GLU A 31 -5.91 -18.21 -8.58
CA GLU A 31 -7.14 -19.00 -8.39
C GLU A 31 -8.30 -18.03 -8.18
N ALA A 32 -9.46 -18.34 -8.79
CA ALA A 32 -10.67 -17.54 -8.58
C ALA A 32 -10.94 -17.44 -7.08
N GLU A 33 -11.28 -16.23 -6.60
CA GLU A 33 -11.48 -15.92 -5.17
C GLU A 33 -10.23 -15.94 -4.28
N SER A 34 -9.02 -16.10 -4.84
CA SER A 34 -7.79 -15.88 -4.08
C SER A 34 -7.63 -14.39 -3.72
N THR A 35 -6.81 -14.08 -2.71
CA THR A 35 -6.49 -12.69 -2.34
C THR A 35 -5.94 -11.88 -3.52
N LEU A 36 -5.26 -12.53 -4.46
CA LEU A 36 -4.71 -11.94 -5.68
C LEU A 36 -5.75 -11.71 -6.79
N ASP A 37 -6.94 -12.31 -6.72
CA ASP A 37 -8.03 -12.09 -7.69
C ASP A 37 -8.80 -10.78 -7.45
N GLN A 38 -8.35 -9.96 -6.48
CA GLN A 38 -9.00 -8.72 -6.12
C GLN A 38 -8.54 -7.56 -7.04
N ALA A 39 -9.49 -6.92 -7.74
CA ALA A 39 -9.22 -5.81 -8.68
C ALA A 39 -8.43 -4.66 -8.05
N GLY A 40 -8.55 -4.47 -6.73
CA GLY A 40 -7.84 -3.44 -5.97
C GLY A 40 -6.33 -3.65 -5.81
N LEU A 41 -5.80 -4.84 -6.13
CA LEU A 41 -4.36 -5.15 -6.02
C LEU A 41 -3.62 -5.05 -7.35
N LYS A 42 -4.28 -5.43 -8.46
CA LYS A 42 -3.64 -5.42 -9.78
C LYS A 42 -3.26 -4.02 -10.24
N ASP A 43 -4.17 -3.07 -10.03
CA ASP A 43 -4.01 -1.66 -10.42
C ASP A 43 -3.95 -0.74 -9.18
N GLY A 44 -3.52 -1.29 -8.04
CA GLY A 44 -3.60 -0.65 -6.73
C GLY A 44 -2.87 0.69 -6.64
N ALA A 45 -1.68 0.83 -7.23
CA ALA A 45 -0.98 2.11 -7.24
C ALA A 45 -1.71 3.20 -8.04
N MET A 46 -2.42 2.84 -9.12
CA MET A 46 -3.24 3.80 -9.87
C MET A 46 -4.46 4.23 -9.04
N ILE A 47 -5.09 3.29 -8.34
CA ILE A 47 -6.21 3.57 -7.42
C ILE A 47 -5.76 4.51 -6.29
N VAL A 48 -4.62 4.22 -5.64
CA VAL A 48 -4.06 5.08 -4.59
C VAL A 48 -3.79 6.48 -5.11
N ARG A 49 -3.19 6.60 -6.29
CA ARG A 49 -2.92 7.89 -6.92
C ARG A 49 -4.20 8.67 -7.21
N ASP A 50 -5.23 7.99 -7.70
CA ASP A 50 -6.53 8.63 -7.98
C ASP A 50 -7.14 9.22 -6.71
N TYR A 51 -7.10 8.50 -5.58
CA TYR A 51 -7.52 9.04 -4.28
C TYR A 51 -6.69 10.25 -3.86
N VAL A 52 -5.36 10.20 -4.02
CA VAL A 52 -4.48 11.33 -3.69
C VAL A 52 -4.81 12.57 -4.55
N ASP A 53 -5.00 12.38 -5.87
CA ASP A 53 -5.31 13.45 -6.82
C ASP A 53 -6.66 14.12 -6.52
N HIS A 54 -7.60 13.40 -5.89
CA HIS A 54 -8.90 13.92 -5.45
C HIS A 54 -8.90 14.46 -4.00
N GLY A 55 -7.75 14.46 -3.31
CA GLY A 55 -7.65 14.94 -1.92
C GLY A 55 -8.24 13.97 -0.89
N GLU A 56 -8.28 12.69 -1.21
CA GLU A 56 -8.78 11.60 -0.38
C GLU A 56 -7.62 10.81 0.25
N GLN A 57 -6.62 11.51 0.82
CA GLN A 57 -5.40 10.88 1.36
C GLN A 57 -5.68 9.82 2.42
N GLY A 58 -6.75 9.97 3.21
CA GLY A 58 -7.15 8.97 4.19
C GLY A 58 -7.54 7.64 3.54
N ILE A 59 -8.34 7.69 2.46
CA ILE A 59 -8.75 6.51 1.70
C ILE A 59 -7.54 5.90 0.98
N ALA A 60 -6.68 6.75 0.40
CA ALA A 60 -5.43 6.34 -0.21
C ALA A 60 -4.54 5.55 0.78
N PHE A 61 -4.44 6.03 2.02
CA PHE A 61 -3.66 5.39 3.08
C PHE A 61 -4.24 4.04 3.51
N GLU A 62 -5.57 3.95 3.70
CA GLU A 62 -6.24 2.70 4.04
C GLU A 62 -6.10 1.65 2.94
N HIS A 63 -6.28 2.06 1.67
CA HIS A 63 -6.09 1.18 0.52
C HIS A 63 -4.65 0.67 0.44
N LEU A 64 -3.67 1.54 0.71
CA LEU A 64 -2.27 1.15 0.73
C LEU A 64 -1.96 0.11 1.83
N ILE A 65 -2.54 0.23 3.02
CA ILE A 65 -2.40 -0.80 4.07
C ILE A 65 -3.00 -2.11 3.60
N TYR A 66 -4.20 -2.06 3.01
CA TYR A 66 -4.85 -3.24 2.44
C TYR A 66 -3.97 -3.93 1.39
N MET A 67 -3.36 -3.18 0.47
CA MET A 67 -2.43 -3.71 -0.54
C MET A 67 -1.20 -4.42 0.07
N ILE A 68 -0.80 -4.05 1.28
CA ILE A 68 0.32 -4.69 1.98
C ILE A 68 -0.15 -5.92 2.76
N THR A 69 -1.17 -5.76 3.59
CA THR A 69 -1.51 -6.76 4.60
C THR A 69 -2.30 -7.94 4.03
N GLU A 70 -3.17 -7.70 3.05
CA GLU A 70 -4.04 -8.74 2.49
C GLU A 70 -3.24 -9.81 1.71
N PRO A 71 -2.39 -9.43 0.73
CA PRO A 71 -1.51 -10.38 0.04
C PRO A 71 -0.21 -10.70 0.81
N ASN A 72 -0.03 -10.16 2.02
CA ASN A 72 1.20 -10.28 2.81
C ASN A 72 2.47 -9.85 2.04
N ILE A 73 2.42 -8.69 1.40
CA ILE A 73 3.52 -8.15 0.57
C ILE A 73 4.63 -7.61 1.46
N GLU A 74 5.88 -7.99 1.17
CA GLU A 74 7.03 -7.44 1.86
C GLU A 74 7.40 -6.04 1.35
N ILE A 75 7.68 -5.11 2.27
CA ILE A 75 8.12 -3.75 2.00
C ILE A 75 9.43 -3.45 2.72
N THR A 76 10.18 -2.48 2.20
CA THR A 76 11.43 -2.03 2.79
C THR A 76 11.20 -1.27 4.10
N ALA A 77 12.24 -1.24 4.94
CA ALA A 77 12.23 -0.41 6.15
C ALA A 77 12.05 1.09 5.84
N GLN A 78 12.48 1.54 4.65
CA GLN A 78 12.24 2.92 4.21
C GLN A 78 10.76 3.16 3.91
N ALA A 79 10.13 2.30 3.11
CA ALA A 79 8.71 2.40 2.82
C ALA A 79 7.86 2.33 4.09
N TYR A 80 8.20 1.43 5.02
CA TYR A 80 7.52 1.38 6.31
C TYR A 80 7.64 2.69 7.09
N ARG A 81 8.83 3.31 7.17
CA ARG A 81 8.98 4.62 7.82
C ARG A 81 8.10 5.70 7.18
N GLN A 82 8.10 5.77 5.85
CA GLN A 82 7.26 6.72 5.10
C GLN A 82 5.77 6.49 5.34
N LEU A 83 5.34 5.23 5.41
CA LEU A 83 3.97 4.87 5.77
C LEU A 83 3.61 5.34 7.19
N VAL A 84 4.49 5.11 8.17
CA VAL A 84 4.27 5.56 9.56
C VAL A 84 4.15 7.09 9.61
N GLU A 85 5.06 7.81 8.95
CA GLU A 85 5.05 9.27 8.91
C GLU A 85 3.76 9.80 8.27
N ALA A 86 3.33 9.23 7.14
CA ALA A 86 2.08 9.59 6.49
C ALA A 86 0.86 9.36 7.39
N GLY A 87 0.78 8.18 8.05
CA GLY A 87 -0.31 7.85 8.96
C GLY A 87 -0.39 8.81 10.15
N MET A 88 0.76 9.18 10.72
CA MET A 88 0.84 10.17 11.81
C MET A 88 0.38 11.56 11.38
N ILE A 89 0.79 12.02 10.19
CA ILE A 89 0.37 13.34 9.66
C ILE A 89 -1.12 13.38 9.37
N LEU A 90 -1.68 12.28 8.87
CA LEU A 90 -3.12 12.12 8.62
C LEU A 90 -3.96 11.93 9.89
N GLY A 91 -3.33 11.78 11.05
CA GLY A 91 -4.02 11.62 12.33
C GLY A 91 -4.56 10.21 12.60
N PHE A 92 -4.09 9.20 11.87
CA PHE A 92 -4.43 7.81 12.14
C PHE A 92 -3.73 7.30 13.41
N SER A 93 -4.36 6.34 14.08
CA SER A 93 -3.76 5.69 15.25
C SER A 93 -2.68 4.68 14.81
N PRO A 94 -1.62 4.45 15.61
CA PRO A 94 -0.63 3.42 15.30
C PRO A 94 -1.20 2.00 15.15
N ALA A 95 -2.38 1.73 15.71
CA ALA A 95 -3.08 0.45 15.53
C ALA A 95 -3.47 0.20 14.06
N THR A 96 -3.70 1.27 13.28
CA THR A 96 -4.11 1.21 11.88
C THR A 96 -3.06 0.52 11.02
N TRP A 97 -1.77 0.82 11.20
CA TRP A 97 -0.67 0.21 10.43
C TRP A 97 0.17 -0.80 11.23
N ALA A 98 -0.24 -1.17 12.45
CA ALA A 98 0.55 -2.04 13.32
C ALA A 98 0.89 -3.40 12.65
N LYS A 99 -0.06 -3.94 11.88
CA LYS A 99 0.10 -5.22 11.16
C LYS A 99 1.19 -5.16 10.08
N VAL A 100 1.44 -3.98 9.50
CA VAL A 100 2.44 -3.80 8.44
C VAL A 100 3.87 -4.09 8.94
N ARG A 101 4.12 -4.06 10.26
CA ARG A 101 5.44 -4.44 10.81
C ARG A 101 5.84 -5.88 10.49
N TYR A 102 4.87 -6.77 10.28
CA TYR A 102 5.12 -8.16 9.93
C TYR A 102 5.51 -8.34 8.45
N ASN A 103 5.44 -7.25 7.68
CA ASN A 103 5.74 -7.19 6.25
C ASN A 103 7.09 -6.54 5.96
N LEU A 104 7.95 -6.33 6.95
CA LEU A 104 9.30 -5.80 6.71
C LEU A 104 10.17 -6.86 6.04
N SER A 105 10.76 -6.51 4.89
CA SER A 105 11.81 -7.32 4.27
C SER A 105 13.01 -7.43 5.22
N GLY A 106 13.50 -8.65 5.45
CA GLY A 106 14.69 -8.94 6.27
C GLY A 106 16.00 -8.42 5.70
#